data_AF-A0A2G8KZE0-F1
#
_entry.id   AF-A0A2G8KZE0-F1
#
_cell.length_a   1.000
_cell.length_b   1.000
_cell.length_c   1.000
_cell.angle_alpha   90.00
_cell.angle_beta   90.00
_cell.angle_gamma   90.00
#
_symmetry.space_group_name_H-M   'P 1'
#
loop_
_entity.id
_entity.type
_entity.pdbx_description
1 polymer ?
#
loop_
_entity_poly.entity_id
_entity_poly.type
_entity_poly.pdbx_seq_one_letter_code
_entity_poly.pdbx_strand_id
1 'polypeptide(L)'
;MGVLNLSIEYKHEKSVFVVTIHRASYLPAKDPQSGTSDPYIKLCLLPEKKHKVKTRVLRKTLNPVYEETFTFYGLAYNQLQGITLHFIVMSFDRFSRDDVIGEVVVPLANVDLSGSEVNMSRDIKQRIARVS
;
A
#
# COMPACT_ATOMS: atom_id res chain seq x y z
N MET A 1 4.73 -12.09 8.24
CA MET A 1 3.40 -11.47 8.14
C MET A 1 2.82 -11.80 6.78
N GLY A 2 1.65 -11.25 6.43
CA GLY A 2 1.04 -11.49 5.12
C GLY A 2 1.84 -10.92 3.94
N VAL A 3 1.26 -11.02 2.75
CA VAL A 3 1.84 -10.55 1.49
C VAL A 3 0.91 -9.52 0.85
N LEU A 4 1.47 -8.43 0.34
CA LEU A 4 0.76 -7.42 -0.45
C LEU A 4 1.02 -7.64 -1.94
N ASN A 5 -0.05 -7.70 -2.74
CA ASN A 5 0.01 -7.75 -4.20
C ASN A 5 -0.45 -6.40 -4.75
N LEU A 6 0.36 -5.81 -5.62
CA LEU A 6 0.11 -4.52 -6.23
C LEU A 6 0.66 -4.46 -7.65
N SER A 7 0.15 -3.53 -8.45
CA SER A 7 0.75 -3.15 -9.72
C SER A 7 1.02 -1.64 -9.74
N ILE A 8 2.00 -1.25 -10.55
CA ILE A 8 2.32 0.16 -10.79
C ILE A 8 2.58 0.40 -12.27
N GLU A 9 2.22 1.58 -12.75
CA GLU A 9 2.33 1.96 -14.15
C GLU A 9 2.58 3.46 -14.25
N TYR A 10 3.38 3.89 -15.22
CA TYR A 10 3.46 5.30 -15.60
C TYR A 10 2.90 5.49 -17.01
N LYS A 11 1.85 6.32 -17.14
CA LYS A 11 1.23 6.63 -18.43
C LYS A 11 1.82 7.90 -18.99
N HIS A 12 2.82 7.76 -19.87
CA HIS A 12 3.54 8.88 -20.48
C HIS A 12 2.62 9.88 -21.19
N GLU A 13 1.61 9.40 -21.92
CA GLU A 13 0.65 10.23 -22.66
C GLU A 13 -0.08 11.26 -21.78
N LYS A 14 -0.32 10.90 -20.52
CA LYS A 14 -1.07 11.71 -19.55
C LYS A 14 -0.19 12.26 -18.44
N SER A 15 1.09 11.90 -18.40
CA SER A 15 2.02 12.20 -17.30
C SER A 15 1.41 11.85 -15.93
N VAL A 16 0.85 10.64 -15.82
CA VAL A 16 0.23 10.16 -14.58
C VAL A 16 0.89 8.88 -14.09
N PHE A 17 1.08 8.81 -12.78
CA PHE A 17 1.55 7.62 -12.09
C PHE A 17 0.37 6.89 -11.46
N VAL A 18 0.26 5.59 -11.73
CA VAL A 18 -0.87 4.76 -11.33
C VAL A 18 -0.38 3.66 -10.41
N VAL A 19 -1.07 3.47 -9.29
CA VAL A 19 -0.81 2.39 -8.34
C VAL A 19 -2.11 1.64 -8.10
N THR A 20 -2.12 0.34 -8.40
CA THR A 20 -3.26 -0.54 -8.09
C THR A 20 -2.90 -1.45 -6.92
N ILE A 21 -3.74 -1.42 -5.90
CA ILE A 21 -3.65 -2.35 -4.76
C ILE A 21 -4.65 -3.48 -5.02
N HIS A 22 -4.15 -4.66 -5.37
CA HIS A 22 -5.00 -5.81 -5.71
C HIS A 22 -5.54 -6.48 -4.46
N ARG A 23 -4.65 -7.01 -3.63
CA ARG A 23 -5.03 -7.80 -2.44
C ARG A 23 -3.92 -7.86 -1.42
N ALA A 24 -4.28 -8.17 -0.19
CA ALA A 24 -3.36 -8.70 0.79
C ALA A 24 -3.77 -10.13 1.17
N SER A 25 -2.81 -10.96 1.56
CA SER A 25 -3.04 -12.36 1.89
C SER A 25 -2.34 -12.74 3.18
N TYR A 26 -2.93 -13.66 3.94
CA TYR A 26 -2.37 -14.19 5.18
C TYR A 26 -2.07 -13.12 6.24
N LEU A 27 -2.96 -12.12 6.35
CA LEU A 27 -2.85 -11.11 7.40
C LEU A 27 -3.05 -11.76 8.78
N PRO A 28 -2.35 -11.30 9.82
CA PRO A 28 -2.63 -11.73 11.19
C PRO A 28 -4.00 -11.20 11.64
N ALA A 29 -4.71 -12.02 12.41
CA ALA A 29 -5.88 -11.58 13.15
C ALA A 29 -5.45 -10.59 14.24
N LYS A 30 -6.09 -9.42 14.28
CA LYS A 30 -5.88 -8.40 15.30
C LYS A 30 -7.00 -8.36 16.32
N ASP A 31 -8.20 -8.78 15.95
CA ASP A 31 -9.31 -8.96 16.89
C ASP A 31 -9.24 -10.36 17.52
N PRO A 32 -8.94 -10.46 18.84
CA PRO A 32 -8.85 -11.75 19.53
C PRO A 32 -10.20 -12.46 19.67
N GLN A 33 -11.32 -11.73 19.62
CA GLN A 33 -12.66 -12.30 19.79
C GLN A 33 -13.19 -12.91 18.50
N SER A 34 -12.96 -12.26 17.36
CA SER A 34 -13.43 -12.76 16.07
C SER A 34 -12.43 -13.67 15.36
N GLY A 35 -11.14 -13.64 15.73
CA GLY A 35 -10.09 -14.33 14.99
C GLY A 35 -9.88 -13.76 13.58
N THR A 36 -10.36 -12.53 13.33
CA THR A 36 -10.26 -11.84 12.04
C THR A 36 -9.69 -10.42 12.21
N SER A 37 -9.65 -9.66 11.11
CA SER A 37 -9.28 -8.26 11.09
C SER A 37 -10.22 -7.52 10.12
N ASP A 38 -10.30 -6.20 10.24
CA ASP A 38 -10.99 -5.33 9.29
C ASP A 38 -9.95 -4.53 8.50
N PRO A 39 -9.20 -5.16 7.57
CA PRO A 39 -8.00 -4.55 7.01
C PRO A 39 -8.28 -3.44 5.99
N TYR A 40 -7.44 -2.41 6.03
CA TYR A 40 -7.31 -1.39 4.99
C TYR A 40 -5.85 -0.95 4.85
N ILE A 41 -5.48 -0.39 3.69
CA ILE A 41 -4.11 -0.01 3.39
C ILE A 41 -4.03 1.50 3.15
N LYS A 42 -3.14 2.17 3.87
CA LYS A 42 -2.75 3.57 3.60
C LYS A 42 -1.55 3.56 2.66
N LEU A 43 -1.60 4.33 1.58
CA LEU A 43 -0.48 4.57 0.68
C LEU A 43 -0.03 6.03 0.82
N CYS A 44 1.26 6.23 1.06
CA CYS A 44 1.92 7.52 1.05
C CYS A 44 3.07 7.51 0.03
N LEU A 45 3.18 8.56 -0.79
CA LEU A 45 4.39 8.81 -1.55
C LEU A 45 5.41 9.54 -0.65
N LEU A 46 6.67 9.13 -0.68
CA LEU A 46 7.78 9.78 0.03
C LEU A 46 8.79 10.33 -1.01
N PRO A 47 9.49 11.45 -0.73
CA PRO A 47 9.52 12.19 0.54
C PRO A 47 8.31 13.11 0.76
N GLU A 48 7.57 13.44 -0.31
CA GLU A 48 6.42 14.32 -0.25
C GLU A 48 5.20 13.66 0.38
N LYS A 49 5.06 13.76 1.72
CA LYS A 49 3.92 13.23 2.49
C LYS A 49 2.56 13.90 2.19
N LYS A 50 2.44 14.64 1.09
CA LYS A 50 1.19 15.28 0.63
C LYS A 50 0.25 14.28 -0.02
N HIS A 51 0.78 13.32 -0.78
CA HIS A 51 -0.01 12.31 -1.45
C HIS A 51 -0.30 11.14 -0.51
N LYS A 52 -1.45 11.20 0.16
CA LYS A 52 -1.94 10.14 1.05
C LYS A 52 -3.32 9.68 0.58
N VAL A 53 -3.40 8.41 0.25
CA VAL A 53 -4.66 7.73 -0.11
C VAL A 53 -4.82 6.50 0.77
N LYS A 54 -6.04 5.98 0.84
CA LYS A 54 -6.31 4.74 1.54
C LYS A 54 -7.35 3.93 0.79
N THR A 55 -7.26 2.61 0.89
CA THR A 55 -8.28 1.71 0.38
C THR A 55 -9.55 1.79 1.23
N ARG A 56 -10.62 1.17 0.74
CA ARG A 56 -11.77 0.84 1.58
C ARG A 56 -11.37 -0.14 2.70
N VAL A 57 -12.17 -0.16 3.76
CA VAL A 57 -12.09 -1.16 4.82
C VAL A 57 -12.89 -2.38 4.39
N LEU A 58 -12.28 -3.57 4.41
CA LEU A 58 -12.98 -4.83 4.21
C LEU A 58 -13.12 -5.52 5.56
N ARG A 59 -14.32 -6.01 5.88
CA ARG A 59 -14.63 -6.54 7.21
C ARG A 59 -14.32 -8.03 7.31
N LYS A 60 -13.89 -8.45 8.51
CA LYS A 60 -13.73 -9.84 8.94
C LYS A 60 -12.97 -10.71 7.93
N THR A 61 -11.84 -10.22 7.43
CA THR A 61 -11.04 -10.95 6.44
C THR A 61 -9.55 -10.81 6.70
N LEU A 62 -8.84 -11.92 6.51
CA LEU A 62 -7.37 -11.96 6.52
C LEU A 62 -6.78 -12.01 5.10
N ASN A 63 -7.64 -12.05 4.09
CA ASN A 63 -7.29 -12.08 2.68
C ASN A 63 -8.11 -11.04 1.89
N PRO A 64 -7.98 -9.74 2.22
CA PRO A 64 -8.75 -8.70 1.55
C PRO A 64 -8.38 -8.57 0.08
N VAL A 65 -9.40 -8.47 -0.79
CA VAL A 65 -9.26 -8.15 -2.21
C VAL A 65 -9.81 -6.74 -2.44
N TYR A 66 -8.93 -5.80 -2.70
CA TYR A 66 -9.25 -4.39 -2.87
C TYR A 66 -9.55 -4.05 -4.33
N GLU A 67 -8.67 -4.43 -5.26
CA GLU A 67 -8.71 -3.99 -6.67
C GLU A 67 -8.94 -2.47 -6.80
N GLU A 68 -8.22 -1.70 -5.99
CA GLU A 68 -8.36 -0.25 -5.93
C GLU A 68 -7.18 0.44 -6.61
N THR A 69 -7.47 1.30 -7.59
CA THR A 69 -6.48 2.06 -8.36
C THR A 69 -6.44 3.50 -7.91
N PHE A 70 -5.23 4.01 -7.65
CA PHE A 70 -4.95 5.39 -7.31
C PHE A 70 -4.10 6.04 -8.40
N THR A 71 -4.56 7.19 -8.90
CA THR A 71 -3.87 7.96 -9.94
C THR A 71 -3.30 9.24 -9.35
N PHE A 72 -2.01 9.44 -9.51
CA PHE A 72 -1.27 10.63 -9.08
C PHE A 72 -0.90 11.47 -10.31
N TYR A 73 -1.41 12.69 -10.35
CA TYR A 73 -1.18 13.65 -11.42
C TYR A 73 -0.02 14.60 -11.06
N GLY A 74 0.65 15.15 -12.08
CA GLY A 74 1.70 16.15 -11.88
C GLY A 74 3.04 15.57 -11.43
N LEU A 75 3.22 14.25 -11.52
CA LEU A 75 4.51 13.60 -11.31
C LEU A 75 5.19 13.37 -12.65
N ALA A 76 6.30 14.04 -12.89
CA ALA A 76 7.13 13.79 -14.06
C ALA A 76 7.89 12.46 -13.91
N TYR A 77 8.11 11.75 -15.02
CA TYR A 77 8.76 10.44 -15.02
C TYR A 77 10.12 10.43 -14.30
N ASN A 78 10.93 11.47 -14.53
CA ASN A 78 12.24 11.63 -13.88
C ASN A 78 12.16 11.81 -12.36
N GLN A 79 11.03 12.30 -11.82
CA GLN A 79 10.83 12.44 -10.38
C GLN A 79 10.57 11.09 -9.72
N LEU A 80 10.03 10.10 -10.46
CA LEU A 80 9.67 8.79 -9.90
C LEU A 80 10.88 8.09 -9.29
N GLN A 81 12.08 8.25 -9.85
CA GLN A 81 13.30 7.63 -9.31
C GLN A 81 13.60 8.06 -7.86
N GLY A 82 13.16 9.27 -7.46
CA GLY A 82 13.29 9.78 -6.09
C GLY A 82 12.12 9.41 -5.18
N ILE A 83 11.09 8.74 -5.70
CA ILE A 83 9.87 8.42 -4.95
C ILE A 83 9.99 7.05 -4.28
N THR A 84 9.46 6.96 -3.07
CA THR A 84 9.24 5.70 -2.37
C THR A 84 7.77 5.54 -2.02
N LEU A 85 7.18 4.41 -2.42
CA LEU A 85 5.83 4.03 -2.01
C LEU A 85 5.89 3.45 -0.60
N HIS A 86 5.14 4.02 0.33
CA HIS A 86 5.00 3.50 1.69
C HIS A 86 3.57 3.07 1.93
N PHE A 87 3.38 1.76 1.99
CA PHE A 87 2.11 1.14 2.33
C PHE A 87 2.10 0.77 3.81
N ILE A 88 1.06 1.20 4.53
CA ILE A 88 0.82 0.83 5.92
C ILE A 88 -0.47 0.03 5.96
N VAL A 89 -0.37 -1.23 6.36
CA VAL A 89 -1.50 -2.14 6.50
C VAL A 89 -2.04 -2.01 7.92
N MET A 90 -3.31 -1.64 8.02
CA MET A 90 -4.01 -1.35 9.27
C MET A 90 -5.20 -2.29 9.44
N SER A 91 -5.59 -2.59 10.68
CA SER A 91 -6.91 -3.13 11.00
C SER A 91 -7.76 -2.01 11.59
N PHE A 92 -8.92 -1.76 11.02
CA PHE A 92 -9.88 -0.82 11.57
C PHE A 92 -10.51 -1.38 12.86
N ASP A 93 -10.74 -0.51 13.84
CA ASP A 93 -11.52 -0.82 15.05
C ASP A 93 -12.59 0.27 15.25
N ARG A 94 -13.82 -0.15 15.55
CA ARG A 94 -14.94 0.78 15.77
C ARG A 94 -14.86 1.52 17.11
N PHE A 95 -14.36 0.86 18.15
CA PHE A 95 -14.42 1.32 19.53
C PHE A 95 -13.05 1.67 20.11
N SER A 96 -11.97 1.35 19.40
CA SER A 96 -10.60 1.64 19.82
C SER A 96 -9.79 2.29 18.69
N ARG A 97 -8.45 2.34 18.85
CA ARG A 97 -7.55 2.87 17.82
C ARG A 97 -7.23 1.77 16.82
N ASP A 98 -7.18 2.11 15.54
CA ASP A 98 -6.74 1.19 14.49
C ASP A 98 -5.36 0.58 14.78
N ASP A 99 -5.26 -0.73 14.63
CA ASP A 99 -4.02 -1.48 14.83
C ASP A 99 -3.15 -1.47 13.57
N VAL A 100 -1.85 -1.24 13.75
CA VAL A 100 -0.88 -1.47 12.68
C VAL A 100 -0.66 -2.98 12.55
N ILE A 101 -0.94 -3.52 11.36
CA ILE A 101 -0.58 -4.90 11.01
C ILE A 101 0.89 -4.95 10.60
N GLY A 102 1.30 -4.05 9.72
CA GLY A 102 2.68 -3.96 9.22
C GLY A 102 2.81 -2.94 8.11
N GLU A 103 3.95 -2.96 7.42
CA GLU A 103 4.24 -2.03 6.33
C GLU A 103 4.98 -2.68 5.17
N VAL A 104 4.87 -2.05 4.00
CA VAL A 104 5.63 -2.37 2.79
C VAL A 104 6.21 -1.07 2.26
N VAL A 105 7.51 -1.09 1.96
CA VAL A 105 8.24 0.05 1.40
C VAL A 105 8.78 -0.36 0.04
N VAL A 106 8.44 0.39 -1.01
CA VAL A 106 8.88 0.14 -2.39
C VAL A 106 9.53 1.40 -2.94
N PRO A 107 10.87 1.51 -2.90
CA PRO A 107 11.60 2.54 -3.62
C PRO A 107 11.43 2.35 -5.13
N LEU A 108 11.11 3.42 -5.85
CA LEU A 108 10.93 3.36 -7.31
C LEU A 108 12.24 3.56 -8.09
N ALA A 109 13.35 3.87 -7.41
CA ALA A 109 14.66 4.13 -8.02
C ALA A 109 15.13 3.04 -9.02
N ASN A 110 14.78 1.78 -8.76
CA ASN A 110 15.20 0.63 -9.58
C ASN A 110 14.01 -0.08 -10.24
N VAL A 111 12.87 0.58 -10.38
CA VAL A 111 11.71 0.01 -11.07
C VAL A 111 11.62 0.61 -12.46
N ASP A 112 11.72 -0.23 -13.48
CA ASP A 112 11.51 0.18 -14.86
C ASP A 112 10.03 0.40 -15.12
N LEU A 113 9.65 1.65 -15.35
CA LEU A 113 8.28 2.08 -15.64
C LEU A 113 8.16 2.69 -17.04
N SER A 114 9.16 2.48 -17.89
CA SER A 114 9.22 3.05 -19.25
C SER A 114 8.26 2.39 -20.23
N GLY A 115 7.79 1.19 -19.89
CA GLY A 115 6.94 0.35 -20.72
C GLY A 115 5.59 0.07 -20.07
N SER A 116 5.35 -1.20 -19.77
CA SER A 116 4.07 -1.72 -19.29
C SER A 116 3.94 -1.69 -17.77
N GLU A 117 2.73 -1.98 -17.30
CA GLU A 117 2.44 -2.21 -15.89
C GLU A 117 3.38 -3.25 -15.25
N VAL A 118 3.95 -2.89 -14.10
CA VAL A 118 4.81 -3.76 -13.30
C VAL A 118 4.01 -4.35 -12.14
N ASN A 119 3.85 -5.66 -12.16
CA ASN A 119 3.19 -6.42 -11.11
C ASN A 119 4.21 -6.85 -10.03
N MET A 120 3.85 -6.67 -8.76
CA MET A 120 4.74 -6.94 -7.62
C MET A 120 3.99 -7.62 -6.48
N SER A 121 4.66 -8.61 -5.89
CA SER A 121 4.34 -9.14 -4.57
C SER A 121 5.41 -8.72 -3.58
N ARG A 122 5.00 -8.27 -2.39
CA ARG A 122 5.91 -7.82 -1.33
C ARG A 122 5.47 -8.36 0.02
N ASP A 123 6.41 -8.89 0.78
CA ASP A 123 6.18 -9.28 2.17
C ASP A 123 5.81 -8.05 3.00
N ILE A 124 4.76 -8.19 3.80
CA ILE A 124 4.46 -7.21 4.84
C ILE A 124 5.48 -7.43 5.97
N LYS A 125 6.18 -6.36 6.36
CA LYS A 125 7.15 -6.39 7.45
C LYS A 125 6.57 -5.76 8.71
N GLN A 126 7.10 -6.17 9.85
CA GLN A 126 6.75 -5.54 11.12
C GLN A 126 7.23 -4.11 11.09
N ARG A 127 6.32 -3.19 11.39
CA ARG A 127 6.68 -1.79 11.56
C ARG A 127 7.45 -1.66 12.87
N ILE A 128 8.77 -1.53 12.78
CA ILE A 128 9.60 -1.23 13.93
C ILE A 128 9.35 0.24 14.24
N ALA A 129 8.70 0.53 15.37
CA ALA A 129 8.66 1.90 15.88
C ALA A 129 10.11 2.34 16.04
N ARG A 130 10.53 3.38 15.29
CA ARG A 130 11.81 4.03 15.58
C ARG A 130 11.72 4.48 17.03
N VAL A 131 12.54 3.88 17.89
CA VAL A 131 12.82 4.41 19.22
C VAL A 131 13.36 5.81 18.95
N SER A 132 12.55 6.80 19.29
CA SER A 132 12.94 8.21 19.33
C SER A 132 14.07 8.42 20.32
#